data_AF-A0A8I0ZZ31-F1
#
_entry.id   AF-A0A8I0ZZ31-F1
#
_cell.length_a   1.000
_cell.length_b   1.000
_cell.length_c   1.000
_cell.angle_alpha   90.00
_cell.angle_beta   90.00
_cell.angle_gamma   90.00
#
_symmetry.space_group_name_H-M   'P 1'
#
loop_
_entity.id
_entity.type
_entity.pdbx_description
1 polymer ?
#
loop_
_entity_poly.entity_id
_entity_poly.type
_entity_poly.pdbx_seq_one_letter_code
_entity_poly.pdbx_strand_id
1 'polypeptide(L)'
;MPPRARKTATKPSQADGNPTVAEVEAAVDILETPDVELDKLAAVKDDENPIPEELQFTTKGRTAPARDKSDSEVLSVDGTELIAFRPEPAAWNLLIGAMSKSSNAADKAHAVWRLITHVFDDASLMYIEDRLMAPGDDFDQAILEKIVLALIDRWTPQLNRAQRRELAGRNRR
;
A
#
# COMPACT_ATOMS: atom_id res chain seq x y z
N MET A 1 49.44 -11.28 21.90
CA MET A 1 48.40 -10.72 20.99
C MET A 1 47.15 -11.58 21.12
N PRO A 2 46.00 -11.05 21.56
CA PRO A 2 44.75 -11.80 21.56
C PRO A 2 44.07 -11.73 20.17
N PRO A 3 43.29 -12.75 19.76
CA PRO A 3 42.64 -12.76 18.46
C PRO A 3 41.43 -11.82 18.46
N ARG A 4 41.35 -10.94 17.46
CA ARG A 4 40.19 -10.05 17.24
C ARG A 4 39.00 -10.88 16.75
N ALA A 5 37.92 -10.90 17.54
CA ALA A 5 36.63 -11.39 17.09
C ALA A 5 36.17 -10.59 15.85
N ARG A 6 35.96 -11.27 14.73
CA ARG A 6 35.31 -10.69 13.55
C ARG A 6 33.85 -10.43 13.92
N LYS A 7 33.48 -9.14 14.04
CA LYS A 7 32.08 -8.72 14.03
C LYS A 7 31.48 -9.10 12.67
N THR A 8 30.67 -10.15 12.63
CA THR A 8 29.73 -10.38 11.54
C THR A 8 28.65 -9.32 11.65
N ALA A 9 28.83 -8.22 10.94
CA ALA A 9 27.77 -7.25 10.71
C ALA A 9 26.72 -7.92 9.81
N THR A 10 25.67 -8.45 10.42
CA THR A 10 24.46 -8.84 9.69
C THR A 10 23.86 -7.54 9.14
N LYS A 11 24.04 -7.29 7.84
CA LYS A 11 23.37 -6.18 7.16
C LYS A 11 21.86 -6.40 7.30
N PRO A 12 21.06 -5.39 7.71
CA PRO A 12 19.62 -5.50 7.62
C PRO A 12 19.23 -5.57 6.14
N SER A 13 18.73 -6.74 5.75
CA SER A 13 18.22 -7.10 4.44
C SER A 13 16.92 -6.34 4.16
N GLN A 14 17.02 -5.09 3.71
CA GLN A 14 15.88 -4.27 3.26
C GLN A 14 16.27 -3.36 2.08
N ALA A 15 17.47 -3.49 1.50
CA ALA A 15 17.98 -2.54 0.52
C ALA A 15 17.60 -2.85 -0.94
N ASP A 16 17.31 -4.11 -1.26
CA ASP A 16 17.23 -4.59 -2.65
C ASP A 16 15.83 -5.05 -3.08
N GLY A 17 14.78 -4.84 -2.27
CA GLY A 17 13.40 -5.21 -2.63
C GLY A 17 13.10 -6.71 -2.69
N ASN A 18 14.11 -7.58 -2.59
CA ASN A 18 13.93 -9.02 -2.55
C ASN A 18 13.41 -9.50 -1.18
N PRO A 19 12.45 -10.45 -1.15
CA PRO A 19 11.95 -11.03 0.09
C PRO A 19 13.08 -11.81 0.79
N THR A 20 13.09 -11.76 2.11
CA THR A 20 14.02 -12.55 2.92
C THR A 20 13.67 -14.03 2.85
N VAL A 21 14.66 -14.91 3.07
CA VAL A 21 14.44 -16.37 3.12
C VAL A 21 13.34 -16.71 4.14
N ALA A 22 13.30 -16.03 5.28
CA ALA A 22 12.28 -16.23 6.31
C ALA A 22 10.86 -15.83 5.85
N GLU A 23 10.73 -14.75 5.07
CA GLU A 23 9.44 -14.33 4.50
C GLU A 23 8.95 -15.30 3.42
N VAL A 24 9.88 -15.82 2.60
CA VAL A 24 9.56 -16.84 1.60
C VAL A 24 9.17 -18.15 2.26
N GLU A 25 9.93 -18.61 3.26
CA GLU A 25 9.61 -19.83 4.02
C GLU A 25 8.25 -19.72 4.71
N ALA A 26 7.94 -18.57 5.34
CA ALA A 26 6.62 -18.35 5.95
C ALA A 26 5.48 -18.37 4.92
N ALA A 27 5.68 -17.83 3.72
CA ALA A 27 4.68 -17.88 2.64
C ALA A 27 4.50 -19.31 2.10
N VAL A 28 5.59 -20.06 1.95
CA VAL A 28 5.56 -21.47 1.53
C VAL A 28 4.84 -22.32 2.58
N ASP A 29 5.14 -22.14 3.88
CA ASP A 29 4.48 -22.85 4.96
C ASP A 29 2.94 -22.66 4.90
N ILE A 30 2.47 -21.45 4.60
CA ILE A 30 1.04 -21.16 4.43
C ILE A 30 0.47 -21.85 3.17
N LEU A 31 1.20 -21.82 2.05
CA LEU A 31 0.77 -22.47 0.80
C LEU A 31 0.73 -23.99 0.88
N GLU A 32 1.60 -24.58 1.70
CA GLU A 32 1.65 -26.02 1.96
C GLU A 32 0.67 -26.46 3.07
N THR A 33 0.15 -25.52 3.85
CA THR A 33 -0.90 -25.81 4.84
C THR A 33 -2.15 -26.28 4.11
N PRO A 34 -2.67 -27.48 4.39
CA PRO A 34 -3.87 -28.00 3.71
C PRO A 34 -5.06 -27.04 3.90
N ASP A 35 -5.87 -26.86 2.85
CA ASP A 35 -7.05 -25.99 2.88
C ASP A 35 -7.95 -26.26 4.10
N VAL A 36 -8.09 -27.53 4.50
CA VAL A 36 -8.89 -27.97 5.66
C VAL A 36 -8.34 -27.45 7.00
N GLU A 37 -7.05 -27.13 7.09
CA GLU A 37 -6.42 -26.51 8.26
C GLU A 37 -6.47 -24.98 8.23
N LEU A 38 -6.36 -24.38 7.04
CA LEU A 38 -6.64 -22.95 6.85
C LEU A 38 -8.11 -22.63 7.15
N ASP A 39 -9.03 -23.49 6.72
CA ASP A 39 -10.48 -23.39 6.97
C ASP A 39 -10.87 -23.68 8.44
N LYS A 40 -10.00 -24.34 9.22
CA LYS A 40 -10.16 -24.52 10.68
C LYS A 40 -9.88 -23.23 11.46
N LEU A 41 -9.31 -22.19 10.85
CA LEU A 41 -9.42 -20.82 11.37
C LEU A 41 -10.88 -20.39 11.21
N ALA A 42 -11.71 -20.97 12.07
CA ALA A 42 -13.15 -20.97 11.93
C ALA A 42 -13.67 -19.55 11.73
N ALA A 43 -14.52 -19.37 10.72
CA ALA A 43 -15.59 -18.40 10.86
C ALA A 43 -16.29 -18.74 12.18
N VAL A 44 -16.19 -17.85 13.17
CA VAL A 44 -16.95 -17.96 14.41
C VAL A 44 -18.42 -17.92 14.00
N LYS A 45 -19.04 -19.09 13.84
CA LYS A 45 -20.48 -19.20 13.68
C LYS A 45 -21.09 -18.99 15.05
N ASP A 46 -21.28 -17.72 15.40
CA ASP A 46 -22.02 -17.30 16.60
C ASP A 46 -23.53 -17.31 16.28
N ASP A 47 -24.05 -18.46 15.84
CA ASP A 47 -25.49 -18.62 15.58
C ASP A 47 -26.29 -18.62 16.91
N GLU A 48 -25.61 -18.67 18.07
CA GLU A 48 -26.20 -18.68 19.41
C GLU A 48 -26.20 -17.32 20.13
N ASN A 49 -25.41 -16.32 19.68
CA ASN A 49 -25.55 -14.93 20.15
C ASN A 49 -25.82 -13.98 18.97
N PRO A 50 -27.08 -13.60 18.70
CA PRO A 50 -27.35 -12.55 17.73
C PRO A 50 -26.62 -11.27 18.14
N ILE A 51 -25.92 -10.64 17.18
CA ILE A 51 -25.22 -9.37 17.41
C ILE A 51 -26.26 -8.37 17.94
N PRO A 52 -26.06 -7.77 19.13
CA PRO A 52 -27.01 -6.80 19.69
C PRO A 52 -27.27 -5.65 18.71
N GLU A 53 -28.52 -5.14 18.66
CA GLU A 53 -28.92 -4.08 17.71
C GLU A 53 -28.02 -2.84 17.82
N GLU A 54 -27.54 -2.53 19.02
CA GLU A 54 -26.62 -1.43 19.29
C GLU A 54 -25.22 -1.59 18.67
N LEU A 55 -24.84 -2.82 18.27
CA LEU A 55 -23.60 -3.13 17.56
C LEU A 55 -23.83 -3.42 16.06
N GLN A 56 -25.08 -3.27 15.57
CA GLN A 56 -25.42 -3.40 14.16
C GLN A 56 -25.40 -2.05 13.47
N PHE A 57 -24.45 -1.85 12.55
CA PHE A 57 -24.32 -0.62 11.79
C PHE A 57 -24.80 -0.84 10.35
N THR A 58 -25.70 0.02 9.87
CA THR A 58 -26.15 0.01 8.48
C THR A 58 -25.69 1.27 7.77
N THR A 59 -25.13 1.11 6.58
CA THR A 59 -24.88 2.22 5.65
C THR A 59 -25.92 2.18 4.54
N LYS A 60 -26.13 3.30 3.83
CA LYS A 60 -27.06 3.37 2.69
C LYS A 60 -26.54 2.59 1.48
N GLY A 61 -26.50 1.26 1.57
CA GLY A 61 -26.10 0.34 0.50
C GLY A 61 -24.64 0.49 0.05
N ARG A 62 -24.10 -0.58 -0.54
CA ARG A 62 -22.82 -0.54 -1.26
C ARG A 62 -23.10 -0.30 -2.74
N THR A 63 -23.50 0.91 -3.08
CA THR A 63 -23.53 1.32 -4.48
C THR A 63 -22.12 1.80 -4.82
N ALA A 64 -21.42 1.10 -5.73
CA ALA A 64 -20.15 1.61 -6.23
C ALA A 64 -20.43 3.01 -6.80
N PRO A 65 -19.83 4.09 -6.27
CA PRO A 65 -20.03 5.40 -6.83
C PRO A 65 -19.62 5.34 -8.30
N ALA A 66 -20.48 5.81 -9.19
CA ALA A 66 -20.10 6.00 -10.58
C ALA A 66 -18.92 6.98 -10.56
N ARG A 67 -17.72 6.48 -10.88
CA ARG A 67 -16.50 7.28 -10.86
C ARG A 67 -16.70 8.43 -11.84
N ASP A 68 -16.78 9.65 -11.33
CA ASP A 68 -16.95 10.83 -12.16
C ASP A 68 -15.65 11.07 -12.93
N LYS A 69 -15.75 11.18 -14.26
CA LYS A 69 -14.61 11.48 -15.13
C LYS A 69 -14.00 12.85 -14.82
N SER A 70 -14.77 13.76 -14.23
CA SER A 70 -14.28 15.08 -13.82
C SER A 70 -13.21 15.03 -12.72
N ASP A 71 -13.17 13.94 -11.93
CA ASP A 71 -12.20 13.69 -10.86
C ASP A 71 -11.12 12.66 -11.27
N SER A 72 -10.96 12.41 -12.58
CA SER A 72 -9.91 11.54 -13.12
C SER A 72 -8.68 12.33 -13.57
N GLU A 73 -7.52 11.73 -13.42
CA GLU A 73 -6.25 12.19 -13.96
C GLU A 73 -5.69 11.10 -14.87
N VAL A 74 -5.17 11.53 -16.02
CA VAL A 74 -4.46 10.64 -16.96
C VAL A 74 -2.97 10.83 -16.74
N LEU A 75 -2.26 9.74 -16.53
CA LEU A 75 -0.80 9.71 -16.49
C LEU A 75 -0.28 8.72 -17.53
N SER A 76 0.95 8.90 -17.97
CA SER A 76 1.58 7.99 -18.93
C SER A 76 2.75 7.26 -18.29
N VAL A 77 2.82 5.95 -18.54
CA VAL A 77 3.95 5.08 -18.20
C VAL A 77 4.40 4.40 -19.48
N ASP A 78 5.59 4.75 -19.97
CA ASP A 78 6.20 4.20 -21.18
C ASP A 78 5.30 4.26 -22.43
N GLY A 79 4.56 5.37 -22.56
CA GLY A 79 3.65 5.61 -23.67
C GLY A 79 2.26 5.00 -23.50
N THR A 80 2.04 4.21 -22.45
CA THR A 80 0.71 3.68 -22.07
C THR A 80 0.00 4.71 -21.19
N GLU A 81 -1.23 5.07 -21.54
CA GLU A 81 -2.08 5.94 -20.71
C GLU A 81 -2.77 5.14 -19.61
N LEU A 82 -2.67 5.63 -18.39
CA LEU A 82 -3.29 5.07 -17.20
C LEU A 82 -4.24 6.11 -16.60
N ILE A 83 -5.40 5.64 -16.15
CA ILE A 83 -6.48 6.48 -15.62
C ILE A 83 -6.57 6.26 -14.10
N ALA A 84 -6.34 7.34 -13.37
CA ALA A 84 -6.40 7.38 -11.91
C ALA A 84 -7.56 8.27 -11.46
N PHE A 85 -8.35 7.82 -10.50
CA PHE A 85 -9.46 8.56 -9.92
C PHE A 85 -9.09 9.05 -8.53
N ARG A 86 -9.45 10.30 -8.22
CA ARG A 86 -9.21 10.86 -6.89
C ARG A 86 -9.85 9.96 -5.83
N PRO A 87 -9.08 9.47 -4.84
CA PRO A 87 -9.62 8.60 -3.81
C PRO A 87 -10.49 9.40 -2.83
N GLU A 88 -11.48 8.71 -2.24
CA GLU A 88 -12.33 9.30 -1.21
C GLU A 88 -11.52 9.72 0.03
N PRO A 89 -11.97 10.74 0.79
CA PRO A 89 -11.26 11.21 1.99
C PRO A 89 -10.93 10.11 3.00
N ALA A 90 -11.78 9.09 3.13
CA ALA A 90 -11.52 7.96 4.03
C ALA A 90 -10.31 7.13 3.59
N ALA A 91 -10.15 6.89 2.28
CA ALA A 91 -8.99 6.18 1.73
C ALA A 91 -7.69 6.98 1.91
N TRP A 92 -7.76 8.31 1.78
CA TRP A 92 -6.63 9.18 2.11
C TRP A 92 -6.17 9.05 3.56
N ASN A 93 -7.11 9.04 4.50
CA ASN A 93 -6.79 8.93 5.92
C ASN A 93 -6.11 7.58 6.25
N LEU A 94 -6.49 6.51 5.56
CA LEU A 94 -5.84 5.21 5.70
C LEU A 94 -4.39 5.24 5.20
N LEU A 95 -4.13 5.86 4.05
CA LEU A 95 -2.76 6.04 3.55
C LEU A 95 -1.92 6.87 4.53
N ILE A 96 -2.44 8.01 4.97
CA ILE A 96 -1.73 8.91 5.91
C ILE A 96 -1.45 8.20 7.23
N GLY A 97 -2.41 7.43 7.75
CA GLY A 97 -2.25 6.64 8.97
C GLY A 97 -1.21 5.53 8.82
N ALA A 98 -1.19 4.85 7.67
CA ALA A 98 -0.21 3.80 7.36
C ALA A 98 1.22 4.36 7.19
N MET A 99 1.38 5.65 6.90
CA MET A 99 2.68 6.33 6.74
C MET A 99 3.20 6.93 8.06
N SER A 100 2.87 6.32 9.20
CA SER A 100 3.37 6.71 10.52
C SER A 100 4.91 6.69 10.60
N LYS A 101 5.50 7.44 11.55
CA LYS A 101 6.96 7.45 11.77
C LYS A 101 7.54 6.08 12.16
N SER A 102 6.70 5.13 12.57
CA SER A 102 7.08 3.76 12.95
C SER A 102 6.91 2.73 11.83
N SER A 103 6.40 3.13 10.66
CA SER A 103 6.09 2.20 9.57
C SER A 103 7.37 1.66 8.92
N ASN A 104 7.41 0.34 8.69
CA ASN A 104 8.51 -0.32 8.00
C ASN A 104 8.31 -0.31 6.46
N ALA A 105 9.25 -0.88 5.70
CA ALA A 105 9.16 -0.84 4.24
C ALA A 105 8.01 -1.70 3.68
N ALA A 106 7.66 -2.81 4.34
CA ALA A 106 6.52 -3.64 3.96
C ALA A 106 5.19 -2.91 4.20
N ASP A 107 5.04 -2.23 5.34
CA ASP A 107 3.87 -1.40 5.64
C ASP A 107 3.67 -0.32 4.56
N LYS A 108 4.77 0.31 4.14
CA LYS A 108 4.77 1.30 3.06
C LYS A 108 4.36 0.68 1.72
N ALA A 109 4.96 -0.46 1.36
CA ALA A 109 4.64 -1.15 0.11
C ALA A 109 3.16 -1.55 0.04
N HIS A 110 2.64 -2.13 1.12
CA HIS A 110 1.22 -2.45 1.23
C HIS A 110 0.32 -1.22 1.16
N ALA A 111 0.69 -0.11 1.81
CA ALA A 111 -0.09 1.12 1.76
C ALA A 111 -0.14 1.73 0.35
N VAL A 112 1.01 1.73 -0.35
CA VAL A 112 1.12 2.19 -1.75
C VAL A 112 0.28 1.30 -2.66
N TRP A 113 0.43 -0.02 -2.55
CA TRP A 113 -0.34 -0.97 -3.35
C TRP A 113 -1.85 -0.86 -3.10
N ARG A 114 -2.25 -0.73 -1.83
CA ARG A 114 -3.65 -0.52 -1.45
C ARG A 114 -4.23 0.75 -2.05
N LEU A 115 -3.45 1.83 -2.15
CA LEU A 115 -3.92 3.04 -2.80
C LEU A 115 -4.10 2.81 -4.31
N ILE A 116 -3.11 2.22 -4.98
CA ILE A 116 -3.14 1.96 -6.43
C ILE A 116 -4.39 1.17 -6.83
N THR A 117 -4.65 0.06 -6.15
CA THR A 117 -5.83 -0.81 -6.40
C THR A 117 -7.17 -0.08 -6.24
N HIS A 118 -7.23 1.01 -5.46
CA HIS A 118 -8.46 1.76 -5.24
C HIS A 118 -8.61 2.96 -6.19
N VAL A 119 -7.48 3.45 -6.70
CA VAL A 119 -7.39 4.69 -7.47
C VAL A 119 -7.43 4.44 -8.97
N PHE A 120 -6.78 3.39 -9.47
CA PHE A 120 -6.77 3.10 -10.89
C PHE A 120 -8.04 2.39 -11.36
N ASP A 121 -8.38 2.51 -12.65
CA ASP A 121 -9.34 1.59 -13.26
C ASP A 121 -8.72 0.21 -13.52
N ASP A 122 -9.59 -0.75 -13.83
CA ASP A 122 -9.22 -2.15 -14.00
C ASP A 122 -8.18 -2.34 -15.11
N ALA A 123 -8.29 -1.59 -16.21
CA ALA A 123 -7.36 -1.67 -17.33
C ALA A 123 -5.96 -1.16 -16.94
N SER A 124 -5.89 -0.03 -16.23
CA SER A 124 -4.62 0.50 -15.75
C SER A 124 -4.01 -0.37 -14.66
N LEU A 125 -4.84 -0.93 -13.78
CA LEU A 125 -4.38 -1.84 -12.73
C LEU A 125 -3.76 -3.10 -13.34
N MET A 126 -4.43 -3.70 -14.33
CA MET A 126 -3.93 -4.88 -15.03
C MET A 126 -2.57 -4.62 -15.69
N TYR A 127 -2.38 -3.44 -16.29
CA TYR A 127 -1.08 -3.04 -16.85
C TYR A 127 0.01 -2.92 -15.77
N ILE A 128 -0.33 -2.30 -14.63
CA ILE A 128 0.61 -2.14 -13.50
C ILE A 128 1.00 -3.52 -12.94
N GLU A 129 0.04 -4.41 -12.75
CA GLU A 129 0.27 -5.77 -12.24
C GLU A 129 1.15 -6.60 -13.17
N ASP A 130 0.84 -6.57 -14.47
CA ASP A 130 1.62 -7.29 -15.50
C ASP A 130 3.10 -6.89 -15.44
N ARG A 131 3.37 -5.58 -15.33
CA ARG A 131 4.74 -5.05 -15.27
C ARG A 131 5.47 -5.34 -13.97
N LEU A 132 4.78 -5.30 -12.83
CA LEU A 132 5.38 -5.66 -11.53
C LEU A 132 5.80 -7.14 -11.48
N MET A 133 5.08 -7.99 -12.19
CA MET A 133 5.33 -9.43 -12.22
C MET A 133 6.23 -9.86 -13.40
N ALA A 134 6.54 -8.95 -14.33
CA ALA A 134 7.35 -9.22 -15.50
C ALA A 134 8.84 -9.43 -15.14
N PRO A 135 9.44 -10.59 -15.43
CA PRO A 135 10.85 -10.83 -15.13
C PRO A 135 11.77 -9.88 -15.92
N GLY A 136 12.64 -9.15 -15.21
CA GLY A 136 13.62 -8.25 -15.81
C GLY A 136 13.04 -6.91 -16.25
N ASP A 137 11.80 -6.60 -15.88
CA ASP A 137 11.24 -5.26 -16.00
C ASP A 137 11.80 -4.35 -14.89
N ASP A 138 12.10 -3.09 -15.23
CA ASP A 138 12.53 -2.05 -14.29
C ASP A 138 11.34 -1.43 -13.53
N PHE A 139 10.12 -1.87 -13.80
CA PHE A 139 8.90 -1.43 -13.13
C PHE A 139 8.79 -2.00 -11.72
N ASP A 140 9.26 -1.23 -10.74
CA ASP A 140 9.38 -1.65 -9.35
C ASP A 140 8.55 -0.80 -8.36
N GLN A 141 8.67 -1.15 -7.07
CA GLN A 141 8.06 -0.41 -5.96
C GLN A 141 8.44 1.08 -5.93
N ALA A 142 9.66 1.44 -6.36
CA ALA A 142 10.10 2.83 -6.37
C ALA A 142 9.39 3.64 -7.46
N ILE A 143 9.03 3.02 -8.60
CA ILE A 143 8.17 3.64 -9.61
C ILE A 143 6.75 3.84 -9.07
N LEU A 144 6.18 2.84 -8.39
CA LEU A 144 4.87 2.98 -7.74
C LEU A 144 4.82 4.16 -6.77
N GLU A 145 5.84 4.31 -5.93
CA GLU A 145 5.96 5.43 -5.00
C GLU A 145 5.97 6.79 -5.71
N LYS A 146 6.71 6.90 -6.83
CA LYS A 146 6.74 8.13 -7.64
C LYS A 146 5.37 8.45 -8.24
N ILE A 147 4.66 7.45 -8.76
CA ILE A 147 3.30 7.62 -9.30
C ILE A 147 2.37 8.13 -8.21
N VAL A 148 2.37 7.49 -7.03
CA VAL A 148 1.53 7.90 -5.90
C VAL A 148 1.86 9.32 -5.44
N LEU A 149 3.14 9.70 -5.35
CA LEU A 149 3.54 11.06 -4.98
C LEU A 149 3.06 12.11 -6.00
N ALA A 150 3.19 11.82 -7.31
CA ALA A 150 2.71 12.71 -8.36
C ALA A 150 1.18 12.91 -8.29
N LEU A 151 0.43 11.83 -8.01
CA LEU A 151 -1.01 11.88 -7.81
C LEU A 151 -1.41 12.68 -6.56
N ILE A 152 -0.69 12.50 -5.45
CA ILE A 152 -0.87 13.31 -4.23
C ILE A 152 -0.66 14.79 -4.53
N ASP A 153 0.44 15.15 -5.19
CA ASP A 153 0.79 16.53 -5.52
C ASP A 153 -0.23 17.19 -6.45
N ARG A 154 -0.90 16.38 -7.29
CA ARG A 154 -1.93 16.83 -8.22
C ARG A 154 -3.27 17.07 -7.53
N TRP A 155 -3.64 16.21 -6.60
CA TRP A 155 -4.94 16.27 -5.93
C TRP A 155 -4.96 17.11 -4.65
N THR A 156 -3.80 17.34 -4.04
CA THR A 156 -3.70 18.17 -2.84
C THR A 156 -3.32 19.62 -3.18
N PRO A 157 -3.90 20.62 -2.50
CA PRO A 157 -3.50 22.01 -2.70
C PRO A 157 -2.03 22.17 -2.31
N GLN A 158 -1.22 22.64 -3.26
CA GLN A 158 0.20 22.91 -3.05
C GLN A 158 0.36 23.94 -1.93
N LEU A 159 0.96 23.55 -0.79
CA LEU A 159 1.40 24.50 0.22
C LEU A 159 2.32 25.52 -0.45
N ASN A 160 2.02 26.81 -0.27
CA ASN A 160 2.80 27.89 -0.84
C ASN A 160 4.26 27.82 -0.34
N ARG A 161 5.26 28.26 -1.13
CA ARG A 161 6.69 28.22 -0.72
C ARG A 161 6.95 28.81 0.67
N ALA A 162 6.18 29.83 1.05
CA ALA A 162 6.24 30.45 2.38
C ALA A 162 5.80 29.48 3.50
N GLN A 163 4.69 28.76 3.31
CA GLN A 163 4.15 27.81 4.28
C GLN A 163 5.06 26.59 4.46
N ARG A 164 5.74 26.13 3.39
CA ARG A 164 6.76 25.06 3.48
C ARG A 164 7.98 25.48 4.31
N ARG A 165 8.42 26.74 4.20
CA ARG A 165 9.53 27.27 5.01
C ARG A 165 9.15 27.42 6.48
N GLU A 166 7.91 27.79 6.76
CA GLU A 166 7.38 27.91 8.13
C GLU A 166 7.30 26.56 8.84
N LEU A 167 6.80 25.52 8.15
CA LEU A 167 6.77 24.14 8.65
C LEU A 167 8.18 23.57 8.89
N ALA A 168 9.13 23.84 7.98
CA ALA A 168 10.53 23.44 8.16
C ALA A 168 11.23 24.18 9.33
N GLY A 169 10.82 25.42 9.62
CA GLY A 169 11.28 26.18 10.77
C GLY A 169 10.71 25.68 12.10
N ARG A 170 9.48 25.16 12.09
CA ARG A 170 8.81 24.58 13.28
C ARG A 170 9.40 23.24 13.71
N ASN A 171 9.77 22.37 12.77
CA ASN A 171 10.38 21.06 13.09
C ASN A 171 11.85 21.14 13.53
N ARG A 172 12.46 22.33 13.52
CA ARG A 172 13.85 22.58 13.98
C ARG A 172 13.92 23.20 15.38
N ARG A 173 12.79 23.39 16.05
CA ARG A 173 12.71 23.91 17.42
C ARG A 173 12.31 22.80 18.39
#